data_AF-A0A953TAW1-F1
#
_entry.id   AF-A0A953TAW1-F1
#
_cell.length_a   1.000
_cell.length_b   1.000
_cell.length_c   1.000
_cell.angle_alpha   90.00
_cell.angle_beta   90.00
_cell.angle_gamma   90.00
#
_symmetry.space_group_name_H-M   'P 1'
#
loop_
_entity.id
_entity.type
_entity.pdbx_description
1 polymer ?
#
loop_
_entity_poly.entity_id
_entity_poly.type
_entity_poly.pdbx_seq_one_letter_code
_entity_poly.pdbx_strand_id
1 'polypeptide(L)'
;MTLFDAPAERPPSKLRRYTIRVLAVVITIGAFVVAFPSYFWYPFVYHTEIKTVSRFMDTVVAGNMQQAYQIWKPAGSYSSKDFLDDWGPYGYYGPVRSYRLGRPEHIKNGSAAAIVIELSPYQPYPKDDPVKLNRSKTVTLWVDFKDQSISFPPN
;
A
#
# COMPACT_ATOMS: atom_id res chain seq x y z
N MET A 1 -63.21 -43.68 -8.88
CA MET A 1 -61.74 -43.56 -8.88
C MET A 1 -61.34 -42.44 -9.82
N THR A 2 -61.12 -41.25 -9.30
CA THR A 2 -60.49 -40.15 -10.05
C THR A 2 -59.20 -39.82 -9.33
N LEU A 3 -58.12 -40.34 -9.92
CA LEU A 3 -56.75 -40.15 -9.49
C LEU A 3 -56.46 -38.66 -9.30
N PHE A 4 -55.71 -38.35 -8.25
CA PHE A 4 -55.04 -37.07 -8.05
C PHE A 4 -54.20 -36.70 -9.28
N ASP A 5 -54.73 -35.88 -10.17
CA ASP A 5 -53.95 -35.28 -11.24
C ASP A 5 -53.36 -33.97 -10.72
N ALA A 6 -52.31 -34.11 -9.91
CA ALA A 6 -51.48 -32.97 -9.53
C ALA A 6 -50.64 -32.61 -10.76
N PRO A 7 -50.69 -31.36 -11.28
CA PRO A 7 -49.87 -30.99 -12.42
C PRO A 7 -48.40 -31.21 -12.06
N ALA A 8 -47.72 -32.06 -12.83
CA ALA A 8 -46.30 -32.36 -12.65
C ALA A 8 -45.53 -31.04 -12.54
N GLU A 9 -45.02 -30.74 -11.34
CA GLU A 9 -44.13 -29.59 -11.10
C GLU A 9 -42.92 -29.76 -12.02
N ARG A 10 -42.89 -28.99 -13.11
CA ARG A 10 -41.77 -29.02 -14.05
C ARG A 10 -40.50 -28.65 -13.29
N PRO A 11 -39.48 -29.54 -13.22
CA PRO A 11 -38.26 -29.22 -12.50
C PRO A 11 -37.66 -27.96 -13.12
N PRO A 12 -37.32 -26.93 -12.33
CA PRO A 12 -36.80 -25.68 -12.88
C PRO A 12 -35.57 -26.01 -13.72
N SER A 13 -35.60 -25.58 -14.99
CA SER A 13 -34.60 -25.94 -15.98
C SER A 13 -33.20 -25.65 -15.45
N LYS A 14 -32.26 -26.60 -15.66
CA LYS A 14 -30.87 -26.46 -15.21
C LYS A 14 -30.25 -25.13 -15.68
N LEU A 15 -30.64 -24.67 -16.86
CA LEU A 15 -30.33 -23.35 -17.42
C LEU A 15 -30.80 -22.19 -16.53
N ARG A 16 -32.05 -22.18 -16.05
CA ARG A 16 -32.57 -21.13 -15.17
C ARG A 16 -31.81 -21.06 -13.85
N ARG A 17 -31.41 -22.22 -13.30
CA ARG A 17 -30.57 -22.25 -12.09
C ARG A 17 -29.18 -21.68 -12.36
N TYR A 18 -28.58 -21.96 -13.51
CA TYR A 18 -27.29 -21.40 -13.91
C TYR A 18 -27.37 -19.88 -14.12
N THR A 19 -28.38 -19.39 -14.83
CA THR A 19 -28.55 -17.95 -15.07
C THR A 19 -28.79 -17.17 -13.79
N ILE A 20 -29.62 -17.67 -12.88
CA ILE A 20 -29.83 -17.04 -11.56
C ILE A 20 -28.53 -17.01 -10.75
N ARG A 21 -27.73 -18.09 -10.77
CA ARG A 21 -26.44 -18.13 -10.07
C ARG A 21 -25.43 -17.14 -10.66
N VAL A 22 -25.30 -17.11 -11.98
CA VAL A 22 -24.40 -16.16 -12.67
C VAL A 22 -24.83 -14.73 -12.37
N LEU A 23 -26.14 -14.44 -12.45
CA LEU A 23 -26.68 -13.12 -12.14
C LEU A 23 -26.41 -12.72 -10.68
N ALA A 24 -26.61 -13.65 -9.73
CA ALA A 24 -26.32 -13.41 -8.32
C ALA A 24 -24.82 -13.12 -8.07
N VAL A 25 -23.92 -13.85 -8.74
CA VAL A 25 -22.47 -13.60 -8.67
C VAL A 25 -22.12 -12.21 -9.22
N VAL A 26 -22.64 -11.85 -10.40
CA VAL A 26 -22.38 -10.54 -11.02
C VAL A 26 -22.89 -9.40 -10.13
N ILE A 27 -24.10 -9.52 -9.58
CA ILE A 27 -24.65 -8.53 -8.66
C ILE A 27 -23.79 -8.41 -7.39
N THR A 28 -23.34 -9.54 -6.83
CA THR A 28 -22.51 -9.54 -5.62
C THR A 28 -21.16 -8.86 -5.87
N ILE A 29 -20.49 -9.17 -6.98
CA ILE A 29 -19.23 -8.52 -7.37
C ILE A 29 -19.47 -7.03 -7.61
N GLY A 30 -20.52 -6.67 -8.34
CA GLY A 30 -20.88 -5.28 -8.61
C GLY A 30 -21.15 -4.50 -7.32
N ALA A 31 -21.95 -5.06 -6.40
CA ALA A 31 -22.23 -4.47 -5.11
C ALA A 31 -20.95 -4.30 -4.27
N PHE A 32 -20.02 -5.27 -4.33
CA PHE A 32 -18.75 -5.18 -3.63
C PHE A 32 -17.85 -4.05 -4.19
N VAL A 33 -17.75 -3.91 -5.52
CA VAL A 33 -16.98 -2.81 -6.14
C VAL A 33 -17.59 -1.45 -5.78
N VAL A 34 -18.91 -1.33 -5.79
CA VAL A 34 -19.63 -0.10 -5.42
C VAL A 34 -19.51 0.21 -3.93
N ALA A 35 -19.52 -0.80 -3.06
CA ALA A 35 -19.39 -0.63 -1.61
C ALA A 35 -17.97 -0.26 -1.19
N PHE A 36 -16.95 -0.70 -1.94
CA PHE A 36 -15.53 -0.49 -1.61
C PHE A 36 -14.74 0.18 -2.75
N PRO A 37 -15.16 1.36 -3.25
CA PRO A 37 -14.53 2.00 -4.40
C PRO A 37 -13.08 2.40 -4.09
N SER A 38 -12.80 2.82 -2.86
CA SER A 38 -11.44 3.13 -2.41
C SER A 38 -10.54 1.89 -2.46
N TYR A 39 -11.00 0.72 -2.05
CA TYR A 39 -10.19 -0.51 -2.06
C TYR A 39 -9.65 -0.85 -3.45
N PHE A 40 -10.47 -0.66 -4.49
CA PHE A 40 -10.08 -0.92 -5.87
C PHE A 40 -9.34 0.23 -6.51
N TRP A 41 -9.70 1.49 -6.22
CA TRP A 41 -9.13 2.67 -6.88
C TRP A 41 -7.75 3.04 -6.33
N TYR A 42 -7.57 2.97 -5.01
CA TYR A 42 -6.35 3.39 -4.31
C TYR A 42 -5.06 2.76 -4.83
N PRO A 43 -4.98 1.43 -5.06
CA PRO A 43 -3.76 0.82 -5.56
C PRO A 43 -3.41 1.25 -6.99
N PHE A 44 -4.35 1.73 -7.82
CA PHE A 44 -4.01 2.23 -9.15
C PHE A 44 -3.54 3.68 -9.14
N VAL A 45 -4.11 4.51 -8.25
CA VAL A 45 -3.72 5.93 -8.14
C VAL A 45 -2.32 6.10 -7.58
N TYR A 46 -1.97 5.36 -6.53
CA TYR A 46 -0.72 5.54 -5.78
C TYR A 46 0.37 4.52 -6.10
N HIS A 47 0.19 3.73 -7.17
CA HIS A 47 1.09 2.62 -7.50
C HIS A 47 2.53 3.10 -7.73
N THR A 48 2.68 4.24 -8.41
CA THR A 48 4.00 4.78 -8.76
C THR A 48 4.72 5.26 -7.51
N GLU A 49 4.01 5.94 -6.60
CA GLU A 49 4.54 6.49 -5.36
C GLU A 49 4.96 5.38 -4.40
N ILE A 50 4.12 4.34 -4.26
CA ILE A 50 4.45 3.14 -3.49
C ILE A 50 5.72 2.48 -4.06
N LYS A 51 5.83 2.36 -5.39
CA LYS A 51 7.03 1.79 -6.03
C LYS A 51 8.27 2.64 -5.82
N THR A 52 8.14 3.97 -5.89
CA THR A 52 9.24 4.91 -5.64
C THR A 52 9.75 4.75 -4.20
N VAL A 53 8.86 4.74 -3.22
CA VAL A 53 9.23 4.55 -1.80
C VAL A 53 9.79 3.15 -1.55
N SER A 54 9.19 2.10 -2.12
CA SER A 54 9.71 0.74 -2.00
C SER A 54 11.14 0.65 -2.53
N ARG A 55 11.40 1.21 -3.71
CA ARG A 55 12.74 1.21 -4.31
C ARG A 55 13.74 1.98 -3.46
N PHE A 56 13.33 3.14 -2.94
CA PHE A 56 14.12 3.92 -2.00
C PHE A 56 14.47 3.07 -0.76
N MET A 57 13.47 2.49 -0.10
CA MET A 57 13.67 1.71 1.11
C MET A 57 14.52 0.45 0.87
N ASP A 58 14.34 -0.23 -0.25
CA ASP A 58 15.16 -1.38 -0.65
C ASP A 58 16.64 -0.97 -0.79
N THR A 59 16.92 0.20 -1.37
CA THR A 59 18.30 0.71 -1.48
C THR A 59 18.90 1.12 -0.13
N VAL A 60 18.10 1.71 0.77
CA VAL A 60 18.52 2.03 2.14
C VAL A 60 18.86 0.75 2.92
N VAL A 61 18.00 -0.28 2.85
CA VAL A 61 18.24 -1.57 3.51
C VAL A 61 19.46 -2.28 2.94
N ALA A 62 19.69 -2.18 1.62
CA ALA A 62 20.90 -2.70 0.97
C ALA A 62 22.17 -1.91 1.33
N GLY A 63 22.06 -0.81 2.09
CA GLY A 63 23.18 0.05 2.47
C GLY A 63 23.69 0.96 1.34
N ASN A 64 23.00 1.01 0.21
CA ASN A 64 23.40 1.84 -0.93
C ASN A 64 22.85 3.27 -0.79
N MET A 65 23.45 4.03 0.13
CA MET A 65 22.99 5.39 0.46
C MET A 65 23.14 6.38 -0.69
N GLN A 66 24.13 6.20 -1.56
CA GLN A 66 24.31 7.06 -2.73
C GLN A 66 23.16 6.88 -3.73
N GLN A 67 22.80 5.64 -4.03
CA GLN A 67 21.65 5.35 -4.89
C GLN A 67 20.33 5.76 -4.23
N ALA A 68 20.19 5.54 -2.92
CA ALA A 68 19.02 5.98 -2.17
C ALA A 68 18.85 7.51 -2.25
N TYR A 69 19.93 8.28 -2.11
CA TYR A 69 19.92 9.74 -2.26
C TYR A 69 19.55 10.20 -3.67
N GLN A 70 19.98 9.47 -4.72
CA GLN A 70 19.54 9.74 -6.09
C GLN A 70 18.04 9.48 -6.30
N ILE A 71 17.50 8.42 -5.69
CA ILE A 71 16.06 8.12 -5.73
C ILE A 71 15.26 9.17 -4.96
N TRP A 72 15.81 9.65 -3.84
CA TRP A 72 15.20 10.70 -3.03
C TRP A 72 14.95 11.99 -3.83
N LYS A 73 15.79 12.31 -4.84
CA LYS A 73 15.71 13.52 -5.68
C LYS A 73 15.55 14.79 -4.82
N PRO A 74 16.58 15.12 -4.02
CA PRO A 74 16.50 16.21 -3.06
C PRO A 74 16.14 17.55 -3.73
N ALA A 75 15.23 18.30 -3.11
CA ALA A 75 15.11 19.73 -3.37
C ALA A 75 16.38 20.45 -2.87
N GLY A 76 16.68 21.62 -3.43
CA GLY A 76 18.00 22.27 -3.30
C GLY A 76 18.51 22.54 -1.87
N SER A 77 17.65 22.50 -0.85
CA SER A 77 18.03 22.69 0.55
C SER A 77 18.44 21.41 1.30
N TYR A 78 18.20 20.21 0.74
CA TYR A 78 18.48 18.94 1.42
C TYR A 78 19.75 18.30 0.84
N SER A 79 20.84 18.32 1.61
CA SER A 79 22.14 17.86 1.16
C SER A 79 22.35 16.36 1.35
N SER A 80 23.40 15.81 0.72
CA SER A 80 23.81 14.41 0.95
C SER A 80 24.26 14.18 2.40
N LYS A 81 24.71 15.24 3.11
CA LYS A 81 25.08 15.13 4.52
C LYS A 81 23.83 14.96 5.37
N ASP A 82 22.82 15.81 5.15
CA ASP A 82 21.54 15.73 5.86
C ASP A 82 20.89 14.36 5.62
N PHE A 83 20.94 13.87 4.37
CA PHE A 83 20.47 12.54 4.03
C PHE A 83 21.17 11.42 4.82
N LEU A 84 22.48 11.50 5.02
CA LEU A 84 23.21 10.50 5.81
C LEU A 84 22.96 10.64 7.31
N ASP A 85 22.76 11.86 7.79
CA ASP A 85 22.40 12.14 9.18
C ASP A 85 20.99 11.61 9.50
N ASP A 86 20.10 11.50 8.50
CA ASP A 86 18.78 10.88 8.64
C ASP A 86 18.80 9.36 8.39
N TRP A 87 19.34 8.91 7.26
CA TRP A 87 19.17 7.53 6.75
C TRP A 87 20.42 6.67 6.84
N GLY A 88 21.58 7.26 7.13
CA GLY A 88 22.85 6.55 7.18
C GLY A 88 22.91 5.50 8.31
N PRO A 89 23.99 4.70 8.38
CA PRO A 89 24.13 3.63 9.38
C PRO A 89 24.03 4.10 10.83
N TYR A 90 24.38 5.37 11.08
CA TYR A 90 24.30 6.04 12.38
C TYR A 90 23.30 7.20 12.37
N GLY A 91 22.49 7.30 11.31
CA GLY A 91 21.51 8.37 11.15
C GLY A 91 20.30 8.19 12.05
N TYR A 92 19.45 9.21 12.12
CA TYR A 92 18.29 9.23 13.01
C TYR A 92 17.32 8.06 12.78
N TYR A 93 17.06 7.69 11.52
CA TYR A 93 16.21 6.58 11.13
C TYR A 93 16.98 5.27 10.94
N GLY A 94 18.30 5.34 10.84
CA GLY A 94 19.19 4.19 10.68
C GLY A 94 19.60 3.53 12.01
N PRO A 95 20.20 2.33 11.96
CA PRO A 95 20.32 1.48 10.78
C PRO A 95 18.96 0.83 10.43
N VAL A 96 18.55 0.91 9.17
CA VAL A 96 17.33 0.25 8.69
C VAL A 96 17.70 -1.13 8.12
N ARG A 97 17.18 -2.21 8.70
CA ARG A 97 17.38 -3.58 8.20
C ARG A 97 16.12 -4.21 7.60
N SER A 98 14.96 -3.70 7.98
CA SER A 98 13.70 -4.05 7.34
C SER A 98 12.71 -2.91 7.49
N TYR A 99 11.69 -2.90 6.65
CA TYR A 99 10.64 -1.89 6.67
C TYR A 99 9.28 -2.51 6.34
N ARG A 100 8.22 -1.78 6.68
CA ARG A 100 6.85 -2.08 6.29
C ARG A 100 6.20 -0.81 5.77
N LEU A 101 5.64 -0.89 4.56
CA LEU A 101 4.86 0.21 3.98
C LEU A 101 3.44 0.16 4.54
N GLY A 102 3.01 1.29 5.09
CA GLY A 102 1.62 1.56 5.40
C GLY A 102 0.81 1.82 4.14
N ARG A 103 -0.49 2.04 4.31
CA ARG A 103 -1.30 2.57 3.21
C ARG A 103 -0.86 4.00 2.95
N PRO A 104 -0.73 4.41 1.67
CA PRO A 104 -0.66 5.82 1.36
C PRO A 104 -1.88 6.53 1.94
N GLU A 105 -1.73 7.81 2.19
CA GLU A 105 -2.78 8.74 2.55
C GLU A 105 -2.83 9.86 1.50
N HIS A 106 -4.05 10.19 1.07
CA HIS A 106 -4.23 11.29 0.14
C HIS A 106 -4.19 12.61 0.91
N ILE A 107 -3.24 13.48 0.55
CA ILE A 107 -3.23 14.86 1.01
C ILE A 107 -4.28 15.65 0.23
N LYS A 108 -5.36 16.09 0.90
CA LYS A 108 -6.41 16.89 0.26
C LYS A 108 -5.81 18.15 -0.36
N ASN A 109 -6.08 18.38 -1.64
CA ASN A 109 -5.54 19.50 -2.43
C ASN A 109 -4.00 19.55 -2.51
N GLY A 110 -3.30 18.45 -2.20
CA GLY A 110 -1.85 18.35 -2.30
C GLY A 110 -1.38 17.82 -3.65
N SER A 111 -0.13 18.13 -4.01
CA SER A 111 0.57 17.55 -5.19
C SER A 111 1.37 16.29 -4.86
N ALA A 112 1.14 15.69 -3.68
CA ALA A 112 1.91 14.56 -3.20
C ALA A 112 1.07 13.47 -2.52
N ALA A 113 1.60 12.24 -2.48
CA ALA A 113 1.11 11.16 -1.64
C ALA A 113 1.88 11.12 -0.32
N ALA A 114 1.18 10.99 0.80
CA ALA A 114 1.82 10.70 2.09
C ALA A 114 1.92 9.18 2.25
N ILE A 115 3.11 8.63 2.46
CA ILE A 115 3.32 7.19 2.67
C ILE A 115 3.95 7.01 4.05
N VAL A 116 3.20 6.35 4.94
CA VAL A 116 3.70 5.98 6.26
C VAL A 116 4.59 4.74 6.12
N ILE A 117 5.77 4.79 6.70
CA ILE A 117 6.76 3.72 6.65
C ILE A 117 7.17 3.40 8.08
N GLU A 118 7.10 2.13 8.42
CA GLU A 118 7.65 1.62 9.66
C GLU A 118 9.03 1.00 9.39
N LEU A 119 10.03 1.44 10.12
CA LEU A 119 11.43 1.10 9.97
C LEU A 119 11.87 0.26 11.16
N SER A 120 12.65 -0.79 10.92
CA SER A 120 13.19 -1.63 11.99
C SER A 120 14.69 -1.88 11.80
N PRO A 121 15.48 -1.84 12.88
CA PRO A 121 16.88 -2.24 12.85
C PRO A 121 17.08 -3.76 12.87
N TYR A 122 15.99 -4.55 12.84
CA TYR A 122 16.02 -6.01 12.82
C TYR A 122 15.60 -6.57 11.46
N GLN A 123 16.01 -7.80 11.16
CA GLN A 123 15.57 -8.55 9.99
C GLN A 123 15.31 -10.01 10.41
N PRO A 124 14.14 -10.61 10.08
CA PRO A 124 12.99 -10.00 9.42
C PRO A 124 12.29 -8.94 10.30
N TYR A 125 11.34 -8.20 9.72
CA TYR A 125 10.55 -7.21 10.46
C TYR A 125 9.83 -7.87 11.65
N PRO A 126 9.93 -7.32 12.87
CA PRO A 126 9.35 -7.93 14.07
C PRO A 126 7.81 -7.91 14.00
N LYS A 127 7.16 -9.03 14.34
CA LYS A 127 5.68 -9.15 14.36
C LYS A 127 5.12 -9.19 15.78
N ASP A 128 5.72 -10.00 16.64
CA ASP A 128 5.18 -10.33 17.98
C ASP A 128 6.20 -10.11 19.11
N ASP A 129 7.28 -9.38 18.83
CA ASP A 129 8.35 -9.09 19.81
C ASP A 129 8.25 -7.63 20.26
N PRO A 130 7.65 -7.35 21.43
CA PRO A 130 7.38 -5.97 21.88
C PRO A 130 8.66 -5.17 22.10
N VAL A 131 9.77 -5.82 22.47
CA VAL A 131 11.05 -5.15 22.67
C VAL A 131 11.60 -4.66 21.34
N LYS A 132 11.53 -5.51 20.30
CA LYS A 132 11.98 -5.13 18.96
C LYS A 132 11.04 -4.12 18.29
N LEU A 133 9.74 -4.26 18.50
CA LEU A 133 8.73 -3.31 18.00
C LEU A 133 8.93 -1.90 18.59
N ASN A 134 9.25 -1.79 19.89
CA ASN A 134 9.54 -0.51 20.53
C ASN A 134 10.81 0.18 20.00
N ARG A 135 11.67 -0.55 19.28
CA ARG A 135 12.85 0.02 18.60
C ARG A 135 12.58 0.38 17.15
N SER A 136 11.45 -0.03 16.60
CA SER A 136 11.02 0.39 15.28
C SER A 136 10.58 1.86 15.32
N LYS A 137 10.83 2.57 14.22
CA LYS A 137 10.45 3.98 14.05
C LYS A 137 9.42 4.11 12.95
N THR A 138 8.54 5.09 13.06
CA THR A 138 7.60 5.43 12.00
C THR A 138 7.97 6.76 11.40
N VAL A 139 8.00 6.83 10.07
CA VAL A 139 8.25 8.05 9.31
C VAL A 139 7.20 8.18 8.22
N THR A 140 6.73 9.39 7.99
CA THR A 140 5.85 9.68 6.86
C THR A 140 6.68 10.37 5.80
N LEU A 141 6.66 9.86 4.57
CA LEU A 141 7.33 10.47 3.43
C LEU A 141 6.28 10.99 2.45
N TRP A 142 6.51 12.17 1.90
CA TRP A 142 5.73 12.72 0.81
C TRP A 142 6.41 12.41 -0.51
N VAL A 143 5.64 11.90 -1.47
CA VAL A 143 6.11 11.67 -2.85
C VAL A 143 5.34 12.58 -3.79
N ASP A 144 6.03 13.48 -4.47
CA ASP A 144 5.40 14.39 -5.43
C ASP A 144 4.90 13.63 -6.67
N PHE A 145 3.67 13.90 -7.10
CA PHE A 145 3.05 13.21 -8.22
C PHE A 145 3.74 13.48 -9.55
N LYS A 146 4.36 14.66 -9.72
CA LYS A 146 4.91 15.10 -11.00
C LYS A 146 6.30 14.50 -11.26
N ASP A 147 7.19 14.58 -10.28
CA ASP A 147 8.59 14.19 -10.45
C ASP A 147 9.03 13.03 -9.57
N GLN A 148 8.14 12.54 -8.69
CA GLN A 148 8.42 11.46 -7.75
C GLN A 148 9.58 11.79 -6.80
N SER A 149 9.82 13.08 -6.52
CA SER A 149 10.73 13.50 -5.46
C SER A 149 10.17 13.12 -4.09
N ILE A 150 11.07 12.74 -3.20
CA ILE A 150 10.74 12.33 -1.84
C ILE A 150 11.07 13.48 -0.91
N SER A 151 10.16 13.81 0.00
CA SER A 151 10.37 14.83 1.02
C SER A 151 9.71 14.44 2.34
N PHE A 152 10.10 15.12 3.41
CA PHE A 152 9.36 15.08 4.65
C PHE A 152 8.14 16.00 4.55
N PRO A 153 7.04 15.71 5.29
CA PRO A 153 5.92 16.63 5.42
C PRO A 153 6.41 18.02 5.87
N PRO A 154 5.79 19.11 5.41
CA PRO A 154 6.06 20.45 5.94
C PRO A 154 5.69 20.48 7.44
N ASN A 155 6.57 21.08 8.24
CA ASN A 155 6.35 21.32 9.67
C ASN A 155 5.37 22.47 9.90
#